data_AF-A0A521RFD7-F1
#
_entry.id   AF-A0A521RFD7-F1
#
_cell.length_a   1.000
_cell.length_b   1.000
_cell.length_c   1.000
_cell.angle_alpha   90.00
_cell.angle_beta   90.00
_cell.angle_gamma   90.00
#
_symmetry.space_group_name_H-M   'P 1'
#
loop_
_entity.id
_entity.type
_entity.pdbx_description
1 polymer ?
#
loop_
_entity_poly.entity_id
_entity_poly.type
_entity_poly.pdbx_seq_one_letter_code
_entity_poly.pdbx_strand_id
1 'polypeptide(L)'
;MDEITKDQRLCAIYVALHEGNNRIAHRIFDATVNECVNEMIEKIAGLAESHGAGPLAERIRCLREDREQRADDDGAVRHPG
;
A
#
# COMPACT_ATOMS: atom_id res chain seq x y z
N MET A 1 -14.41 -12.92 -2.95
CA MET A 1 -12.98 -12.92 -2.58
C MET A 1 -12.94 -12.67 -1.10
N ASP A 2 -12.35 -13.58 -0.34
CA ASP A 2 -12.26 -13.47 1.12
C ASP A 2 -11.36 -12.31 1.48
N GLU A 3 -11.96 -11.26 2.05
CA GLU A 3 -11.26 -10.09 2.53
C GLU A 3 -10.42 -10.52 3.75
N ILE A 4 -9.11 -10.65 3.57
CA ILE A 4 -8.21 -10.97 4.67
C ILE A 4 -8.29 -9.81 5.67
N THR A 5 -8.89 -10.05 6.83
CA THR A 5 -9.05 -9.03 7.87
C THR A 5 -7.68 -8.60 8.40
N LYS A 6 -7.58 -7.38 8.95
CA LYS A 6 -6.31 -6.83 9.48
C LYS A 6 -5.61 -7.79 10.45
N ASP A 7 -6.39 -8.53 11.24
CA ASP A 7 -5.89 -9.53 12.18
C ASP A 7 -5.26 -10.75 11.48
N GLN A 8 -5.83 -11.20 10.36
CA GLN A 8 -5.28 -12.29 9.58
C GLN A 8 -3.94 -11.93 8.90
N ARG A 9 -3.75 -10.66 8.51
CA ARG A 9 -2.47 -10.17 7.95
C ARG A 9 -1.36 -10.17 8.99
N LEU A 10 -1.66 -9.74 10.23
CA LEU A 10 -0.72 -9.80 11.34
C LEU A 10 -0.33 -11.24 11.69
N CYS A 11 -1.30 -12.16 11.69
CA CYS A 11 -1.04 -13.58 11.86
C CYS A 11 -0.14 -14.13 10.74
N ALA A 12 -0.39 -13.77 9.48
CA ALA A 12 0.43 -14.21 8.35
C ALA A 12 1.88 -13.68 8.43
N ILE A 13 2.08 -12.43 8.85
CA ILE A 13 3.42 -11.87 9.11
C ILE A 13 4.10 -12.64 10.23
N TYR A 14 3.40 -12.88 11.35
CA TYR A 14 3.94 -13.61 12.49
C TYR A 14 4.38 -15.04 12.13
N VAL A 15 3.53 -15.78 11.41
CA VAL A 15 3.87 -17.14 10.94
C VAL A 15 5.09 -17.12 10.03
N ALA A 16 5.14 -16.20 9.06
CA ALA A 16 6.28 -16.08 8.15
C ALA A 16 7.58 -15.76 8.89
N LEU A 17 7.55 -14.89 9.91
CA LEU A 17 8.72 -14.61 10.75
C LEU A 17 9.13 -15.83 11.57
N HIS A 18 8.16 -16.55 12.14
CA HIS A 18 8.42 -17.74 12.95
C HIS A 18 9.07 -18.87 12.14
N GLU A 19 8.69 -19.00 10.86
CA GLU A 19 9.28 -19.95 9.92
C GLU A 19 10.64 -19.48 9.34
N GLY A 20 11.14 -18.30 9.74
CA GLY A 20 12.37 -17.72 9.21
C GLY A 20 12.24 -17.11 7.79
N ASN A 21 11.02 -17.02 7.27
CA ASN A 21 10.69 -16.54 5.94
C ASN A 21 10.57 -15.00 5.88
N ASN A 22 11.66 -14.29 6.20
CA ASN A 22 11.70 -12.82 6.27
C ASN A 22 11.22 -12.12 4.98
N ARG A 23 11.53 -12.69 3.80
CA ARG A 23 11.09 -12.12 2.51
C ARG A 23 9.56 -12.13 2.37
N ILE A 24 8.91 -13.19 2.83
CA ILE A 24 7.44 -13.31 2.79
C ILE A 24 6.83 -12.35 3.81
N ALA A 25 7.38 -12.31 5.04
CA ALA A 25 6.92 -11.38 6.07
C ALA A 25 6.99 -9.91 5.61
N HIS A 26 8.11 -9.51 5.00
CA HIS A 26 8.28 -8.17 4.44
C HIS A 26 7.29 -7.90 3.32
N ARG A 27 7.07 -8.84 2.40
CA ARG A 27 6.12 -8.66 1.30
C ARG A 27 4.69 -8.46 1.79
N ILE A 28 4.26 -9.22 2.80
CA ILE A 28 2.92 -9.08 3.40
C ILE A 28 2.80 -7.74 4.13
N PHE A 29 3.86 -7.33 4.84
CA PHE A 29 3.91 -6.04 5.51
C PHE A 29 3.81 -4.88 4.51
N ASP A 30 4.63 -4.89 3.46
CA ASP A 30 4.65 -3.84 2.42
C ASP A 30 3.29 -3.73 1.71
N ALA A 31 2.66 -4.87 1.37
CA ALA A 31 1.32 -4.88 0.80
C ALA A 31 0.29 -4.26 1.76
N THR A 32 0.36 -4.62 3.04
CA THR A 32 -0.54 -4.09 4.07
C THR A 32 -0.37 -2.57 4.25
N VAL A 33 0.86 -2.09 4.28
CA VAL A 33 1.16 -0.65 4.38
C VAL A 33 0.68 0.09 3.13
N ASN A 34 0.91 -0.46 1.93
CA ASN A 34 0.48 0.15 0.68
C ASN A 34 -1.05 0.30 0.61
N GLU A 35 -1.80 -0.73 0.99
CA GLU A 35 -3.27 -0.65 1.05
C GLU A 35 -3.74 0.41 2.06
N CYS A 36 -3.16 0.45 3.26
CA CYS A 36 -3.49 1.48 4.26
C CYS A 36 -3.22 2.90 3.76
N VAL A 37 -2.10 3.12 3.07
CA VAL A 37 -1.77 4.42 2.48
C VAL A 37 -2.74 4.77 1.36
N ASN A 38 -3.10 3.82 0.51
CA ASN A 38 -4.07 4.04 -0.56
C ASN A 38 -5.47 4.40 -0.01
N GLU A 39 -5.94 3.70 1.01
CA GLU A 39 -7.19 4.07 1.71
C GLU A 39 -7.12 5.49 2.30
N MET A 40 -5.97 5.87 2.87
CA MET A 40 -5.78 7.21 3.44
C MET A 40 -5.85 8.28 2.36
N ILE A 41 -5.18 8.06 1.22
CA ILE A 41 -5.20 8.96 0.07
C ILE A 41 -6.64 9.15 -0.45
N GLU A 42 -7.40 8.06 -0.62
CA GLU A 42 -8.80 8.14 -1.06
C GLU A 42 -9.68 8.93 -0.08
N LYS A 43 -9.48 8.76 1.23
CA LYS A 43 -10.19 9.55 2.25
C LYS A 43 -9.85 11.04 2.14
N ILE A 44 -8.57 11.39 1.94
CA ILE A 44 -8.15 12.79 1.79
C ILE A 44 -8.71 13.39 0.49
N ALA A 45 -8.68 12.64 -0.62
CA ALA A 45 -9.28 13.08 -1.88
C ALA A 45 -10.80 13.31 -1.73
N GLY A 46 -11.51 12.37 -1.12
CA GLY A 46 -12.95 12.51 -0.85
C GLY A 46 -13.27 13.71 0.06
N LEU A 47 -12.44 13.99 1.06
CA LEU A 47 -12.58 15.20 1.89
C LEU A 47 -12.34 16.48 1.07
N ALA A 48 -11.36 16.50 0.17
CA ALA A 48 -11.12 17.65 -0.70
C ALA A 48 -12.30 17.89 -1.64
N GLU A 49 -12.88 16.84 -2.23
CA GLU A 49 -14.09 16.94 -3.07
C GLU A 49 -15.29 17.47 -2.27
N SER A 50 -15.53 16.94 -1.07
CA SER A 50 -16.67 17.35 -0.25
C SER A 50 -16.61 18.82 0.18
N HIS A 51 -15.42 19.42 0.20
CA HIS A 51 -15.20 20.84 0.50
C HIS A 51 -15.08 21.71 -0.75
N GLY A 52 -15.38 21.18 -1.94
CA GLY A 52 -15.37 21.91 -3.21
C GLY A 52 -13.97 22.11 -3.81
N ALA A 53 -12.94 21.45 -3.27
CA ALA A 53 -11.58 21.50 -3.76
C ALA A 53 -11.30 20.37 -4.78
N GLY A 54 -12.15 20.26 -5.81
CA GLY A 54 -12.02 19.24 -6.88
C GLY A 54 -10.62 19.18 -7.52
N PRO A 55 -10.00 20.32 -7.90
CA PRO A 55 -8.64 20.32 -8.44
C PRO A 55 -7.57 19.78 -7.48
N LEU A 56 -7.79 19.92 -6.16
CA LEU A 56 -6.90 19.36 -5.15
C LEU A 56 -7.10 17.84 -5.03
N ALA A 57 -8.36 17.39 -5.02
CA ALA A 57 -8.68 15.96 -5.00
C ALA A 57 -8.06 15.23 -6.20
N GLU A 58 -8.15 15.81 -7.39
CA GLU A 58 -7.54 15.26 -8.60
C GLU A 58 -6.02 15.17 -8.47
N ARG A 59 -5.37 16.24 -7.99
CA ARG A 59 -3.92 16.22 -7.71
C ARG A 59 -3.53 15.12 -6.72
N ILE A 60 -4.33 14.90 -5.68
CA ILE A 60 -4.09 13.85 -4.69
C ILE A 60 -4.17 12.46 -5.34
N ARG A 61 -5.12 12.24 -6.27
CA ARG A 61 -5.21 10.99 -7.03
C ARG A 61 -4.04 10.81 -7.99
N CYS A 62 -3.64 11.83 -8.74
CA CYS A 62 -2.46 11.74 -9.60
C CYS A 62 -1.18 11.40 -8.81
N LEU A 63 -1.01 11.97 -7.62
CA LEU A 63 0.12 11.65 -6.73
C LEU A 63 0.11 10.17 -6.28
N ARG A 64 -1.06 9.55 -6.19
CA ARG A 64 -1.19 8.12 -5.90
C ARG A 64 -0.66 7.28 -7.05
N GLU A 65 -1.07 7.60 -8.27
CA GLU A 65 -0.65 6.88 -9.49
C GLU A 65 0.87 6.99 -9.70
N ASP A 66 1.44 8.18 -9.52
CA ASP A 66 2.89 8.41 -9.57
C ASP A 66 3.65 7.59 -8.51
N ARG A 67 3.07 7.44 -7.31
CA ARG A 67 3.64 6.62 -6.23
C ARG A 67 3.60 5.14 -6.58
N GLU A 68 2.49 4.64 -7.11
CA GLU A 68 2.35 3.23 -7.51
C GLU A 68 3.34 2.89 -8.64
N GLN A 69 3.49 3.76 -9.65
CA GLN A 69 4.47 3.58 -10.73
C GLN A 69 5.92 3.52 -10.22
N ARG A 70 6.28 4.36 -9.23
CA ARG A 70 7.63 4.33 -8.63
C ARG A 70 7.87 3.10 -7.76
N ALA A 71 6.85 2.57 -7.10
CA ALA A 71 6.96 1.36 -6.29
C ALA A 71 7.19 0.12 -7.16
N ASP A 72 6.58 0.07 -8.36
CA ASP A 72 6.82 -1.00 -9.34
C ASP A 72 8.24 -0.94 -9.93
N ASP A 73 8.78 0.26 -10.15
CA ASP A 73 10.13 0.47 -10.71
C ASP A 73 11.24 0.09 -9.69
N ASP A 74 11.07 0.43 -8.41
CA ASP A 74 12.04 0.07 -7.35
C ASP A 74 12.06 -1.45 -7.06
N GLY A 75 10.96 -2.15 -7.38
CA GLY A 75 10.88 -3.62 -7.38
C GLY A 75 11.71 -4.29 -8.47
N ALA A 76 11.97 -3.60 -9.59
CA ALA A 76 12.75 -4.10 -10.72
C ALA A 76 14.28 -3.88 -10.57
N VAL A 77 14.70 -2.94 -9.72
CA VAL A 77 16.12 -2.52 -9.57
C VAL A 77 16.93 -3.41 -8.61
N ARG A 78 16.31 -4.37 -7.91
CA ARG A 78 17.03 -5.32 -7.02
C ARG A 78 17.57 -6.56 -7.76
N HIS A 79 18.40 -6.33 -8.78
CA HIS A 79 19.42 -7.28 -9.25
C HIS A 79 20.60 -6.45 -9.78
N PRO A 80 21.78 -6.52 -9.14
CA PRO A 80 22.73 -7.57 -9.52
C PRO A 80 23.48 -8.19 -8.32
N GLY A 81 23.84 -9.47 -8.46
CA GLY A 81 24.66 -10.23 -7.51
C GLY A 81 24.46 -11.72 -7.70
#